data_AF-A0A8S3RDF4-F1
#
_entry.id   AF-A0A8S3RDF4-F1
#
_cell.length_a   1.000
_cell.length_b   1.000
_cell.length_c   1.000
_cell.angle_alpha   90.00
_cell.angle_beta   90.00
_cell.angle_gamma   90.00
#
_symmetry.space_group_name_H-M   'P 1'
#
loop_
_entity.id
_entity.type
_entity.pdbx_description
1 polymer ?
#
loop_
_entity_poly.entity_id
_entity_poly.type
_entity_poly.pdbx_seq_one_letter_code
_entity_poly.pdbx_strand_id
1 'polypeptide(L)'
;MEAKKDKILSKRGDSYKLVLTKEYKHKASIYVFNYKISLKDEKQETFTNAFEHMVDYSIKDYPNGRIKIVPIHEIIITKHKSWPIRTYNTVKKLFMDQMERLLNSAEELNLEEVIFEVTVIPNRKGKGKALKILDVTNKRSIIQIKNDDTICLSRAIVDHYKKRVAEDLHEQSGVEIKEEGNNLDDLKAFENYLNIRIIVFTSNSTEYIVYNGNEEYNEQIYLYYHDEHFDTITNITGFLAKRRFCKVCLIGYTEQHTCKDNTVTTIRKQHICDKCNKTYTGPIGKNHKCGEKICLICYEKYTESNEEHLCYMKPSVPKQVKNNKYIYFDFEANQETGIHIMNFCIAYDLENIYCFKNNYVKVFKCDFNIDNLNLLELNIDDCFSDVEKFKYETPIGNSVIDNFCKYFIRDKFKDYTFISHYGKGYDMQPILGWIIKNKIEHNIISSGLKLTFIFIKGINLKDS
;
A
#
# COMPACT_ATOMS: atom_id res chain seq x y z
N MET A 1 -34.09 -29.52 8.68
CA MET A 1 -33.39 -29.44 7.38
C MET A 1 -33.88 -30.61 6.56
N GLU A 2 -34.73 -30.38 5.57
CA GLU A 2 -35.19 -31.44 4.66
C GLU A 2 -33.98 -32.06 3.95
N ALA A 3 -33.86 -33.38 4.00
CA ALA A 3 -32.84 -34.12 3.27
C ALA A 3 -33.13 -33.98 1.76
N LYS A 4 -32.39 -33.10 1.09
CA LYS A 4 -32.39 -33.08 -0.38
C LYS A 4 -31.93 -34.46 -0.86
N LYS A 5 -32.76 -35.12 -1.68
CA LYS A 5 -32.42 -36.40 -2.33
C LYS A 5 -31.10 -36.29 -3.09
N ASP A 6 -30.33 -37.38 -3.07
CA ASP A 6 -29.12 -37.53 -3.86
C ASP A 6 -29.35 -37.17 -5.33
N LYS A 7 -28.44 -36.37 -5.90
CA LYS A 7 -28.52 -35.89 -7.27
C LYS A 7 -27.46 -36.58 -8.12
N ILE A 8 -27.89 -37.39 -9.08
CA ILE A 8 -27.00 -38.00 -10.08
C ILE A 8 -26.61 -36.93 -11.09
N LEU A 9 -25.31 -36.73 -11.29
CA LEU A 9 -24.74 -35.72 -12.18
C LEU A 9 -24.23 -36.30 -13.52
N SER A 10 -23.75 -37.55 -13.52
CA SER A 10 -23.35 -38.27 -14.72
C SER A 10 -24.55 -38.58 -15.65
N LYS A 11 -24.33 -38.58 -16.95
CA LYS A 11 -25.34 -38.91 -17.98
C LYS A 11 -25.42 -40.41 -18.22
N ARG A 12 -26.53 -40.84 -18.83
CA ARG A 12 -26.72 -42.22 -19.30
C ARG A 12 -25.76 -42.49 -20.46
N GLY A 13 -24.69 -43.24 -20.18
CA GLY A 13 -23.65 -43.59 -21.16
C GLY A 13 -22.22 -43.32 -20.65
N ASP A 14 -22.06 -42.48 -19.62
CA ASP A 14 -20.74 -42.19 -19.06
C ASP A 14 -20.10 -43.44 -18.44
N SER A 15 -18.77 -43.56 -18.50
CA SER A 15 -17.99 -44.66 -17.91
C SER A 15 -17.93 -44.61 -16.37
N TYR A 16 -18.55 -43.62 -15.75
CA TYR A 16 -18.65 -43.47 -14.30
C TYR A 16 -20.05 -42.99 -13.90
N LYS A 17 -20.38 -43.16 -12.61
CA LYS A 17 -21.56 -42.59 -11.96
C LYS A 17 -21.09 -41.60 -10.91
N LEU A 18 -21.49 -40.33 -11.06
CA LEU A 18 -21.19 -39.26 -10.13
C LEU A 18 -22.45 -38.84 -9.39
N VAL A 19 -22.44 -38.93 -8.06
CA VAL A 19 -23.60 -38.62 -7.22
C VAL A 19 -23.23 -37.51 -6.23
N LEU A 20 -23.97 -36.42 -6.26
CA LEU A 20 -23.93 -35.37 -5.25
C LEU A 20 -24.86 -35.75 -4.10
N THR A 21 -24.27 -36.03 -2.93
CA THR A 21 -25.00 -36.49 -1.72
C THR A 21 -25.31 -35.36 -0.76
N LYS A 22 -24.52 -34.27 -0.79
CA LYS A 22 -24.73 -33.10 0.06
C LYS A 22 -24.26 -31.84 -0.63
N GLU A 23 -25.05 -30.79 -0.54
CA GLU A 23 -24.69 -29.44 -1.00
C GLU A 23 -25.20 -28.43 0.03
N TYR A 24 -24.30 -27.64 0.60
CA TYR A 24 -24.66 -26.62 1.58
C TYR A 24 -23.69 -25.45 1.60
N LYS A 25 -24.19 -24.31 2.06
CA LYS A 25 -23.40 -23.10 2.30
C LYS A 25 -23.01 -23.04 3.77
N HIS A 26 -21.71 -23.02 4.04
CA HIS A 26 -21.17 -22.82 5.38
C HIS A 26 -20.95 -21.32 5.68
N LYS A 27 -20.47 -20.98 6.89
CA LYS A 27 -20.21 -19.59 7.31
C LYS A 27 -19.32 -18.84 6.29
N ALA A 28 -19.53 -17.54 6.14
CA ALA A 28 -18.73 -16.64 5.30
C ALA A 28 -18.68 -16.96 3.79
N SER A 29 -19.79 -17.43 3.21
CA SER A 29 -19.91 -17.72 1.77
C SER A 29 -19.00 -18.84 1.25
N ILE A 30 -18.71 -19.81 2.10
CA ILE A 30 -18.02 -21.05 1.73
C ILE A 30 -19.08 -22.07 1.28
N TYR A 31 -18.85 -22.74 0.17
CA TYR A 31 -19.75 -23.76 -0.38
C TYR A 31 -19.09 -25.13 -0.23
N VAL A 32 -19.85 -26.11 0.24
CA VAL A 32 -19.36 -27.46 0.48
C VAL A 32 -20.25 -28.45 -0.25
N PHE A 33 -19.62 -29.36 -0.98
CA PHE A 33 -20.25 -30.39 -1.79
C PHE A 33 -19.65 -31.75 -1.44
N ASN A 34 -20.49 -32.76 -1.24
CA ASN A 34 -20.06 -34.13 -1.00
C ASN A 34 -20.44 -35.00 -2.19
N TYR A 35 -19.49 -35.77 -2.69
CA TYR A 35 -19.66 -36.63 -3.84
C TYR A 35 -19.32 -38.08 -3.53
N LYS A 36 -20.02 -38.98 -4.21
CA LYS A 36 -19.64 -40.38 -4.38
C LYS A 36 -19.40 -40.66 -5.86
N ILE A 37 -18.35 -41.44 -6.15
CA ILE A 37 -17.95 -41.83 -7.49
C ILE A 37 -17.98 -43.36 -7.56
N SER A 38 -18.71 -43.91 -8.53
CA SER A 38 -18.61 -45.31 -8.93
C SER A 38 -18.05 -45.38 -10.34
N LEU A 39 -16.98 -46.15 -10.55
CA LEU A 39 -16.39 -46.35 -11.88
C LEU A 39 -16.98 -47.61 -12.51
N LYS A 40 -17.21 -47.62 -13.83
CA LYS A 40 -17.67 -48.81 -14.56
C LYS A 40 -16.52 -49.62 -15.15
N ASP A 41 -15.32 -49.07 -15.13
CA ASP A 41 -14.06 -49.70 -15.51
C ASP A 41 -12.93 -49.17 -14.62
N GLU A 42 -11.81 -49.89 -14.57
CA GLU A 42 -10.66 -49.55 -13.73
C GLU A 42 -9.65 -48.61 -14.43
N LYS A 43 -10.06 -47.94 -15.51
CA LYS A 43 -9.13 -47.07 -16.25
C LYS A 43 -8.90 -45.78 -15.46
N GLN A 44 -7.62 -45.41 -15.31
CA GLN A 44 -7.21 -44.15 -14.69
C GLN A 44 -7.85 -42.92 -15.37
N GLU A 45 -8.05 -43.00 -16.69
CA GLU A 45 -8.74 -41.97 -17.47
C GLU A 45 -10.19 -41.78 -17.03
N THR A 46 -10.91 -42.87 -16.74
CA THR A 46 -12.30 -42.84 -16.27
C THR A 46 -12.42 -42.15 -14.91
N PHE A 47 -11.49 -42.42 -13.99
CA PHE A 47 -11.43 -41.70 -12.72
C PHE A 47 -11.11 -40.21 -12.91
N THR A 48 -10.16 -39.89 -13.78
CA THR A 48 -9.79 -38.50 -14.10
C THR A 48 -10.99 -37.73 -14.65
N ASN A 49 -11.75 -38.31 -15.58
CA ASN A 49 -12.94 -37.71 -16.15
C ASN A 49 -14.06 -37.51 -15.11
N ALA A 50 -14.26 -38.48 -14.21
CA ALA A 50 -15.20 -38.35 -13.11
C ALA A 50 -14.83 -37.21 -12.15
N PHE A 51 -13.54 -37.07 -11.87
CA PHE A 51 -13.00 -36.05 -11.00
C PHE A 51 -13.11 -34.64 -11.60
N GLU A 52 -12.79 -34.48 -12.89
CA GLU A 52 -12.96 -33.20 -13.59
C GLU A 52 -14.42 -32.76 -13.57
N HIS A 53 -15.35 -33.67 -13.88
CA HIS A 53 -16.78 -33.38 -13.85
C HIS A 53 -17.25 -32.93 -12.46
N MET A 54 -16.78 -33.61 -11.40
CA MET A 54 -17.06 -33.23 -10.01
C MET A 54 -16.61 -31.79 -9.71
N VAL A 55 -15.39 -31.43 -10.11
CA VAL A 55 -14.84 -30.10 -9.83
C VAL A 55 -15.53 -29.03 -10.67
N ASP A 56 -15.73 -29.26 -11.97
CA ASP A 56 -16.41 -28.34 -12.87
C ASP A 56 -17.81 -27.99 -12.37
N TYR A 57 -18.55 -29.00 -11.89
CA TYR A 57 -19.84 -28.77 -11.25
C TYR A 57 -19.72 -27.90 -9.99
N SER A 58 -18.71 -28.17 -9.14
CA SER A 58 -18.49 -27.45 -7.88
C SER A 58 -18.13 -25.98 -8.10
N ILE A 59 -17.37 -25.67 -9.17
CA ILE A 59 -16.85 -24.32 -9.44
C ILE A 59 -17.65 -23.53 -10.49
N LYS A 60 -18.72 -24.10 -11.06
CA LYS A 60 -19.51 -23.48 -12.15
C LYS A 60 -19.88 -22.01 -11.89
N ASP A 61 -20.25 -21.68 -10.66
CA ASP A 61 -20.67 -20.33 -10.25
C ASP A 61 -19.47 -19.45 -9.79
N TYR A 62 -18.32 -20.08 -9.55
CA TYR A 62 -17.11 -19.47 -8.99
C TYR A 62 -15.81 -19.98 -9.65
N PRO A 63 -15.63 -19.81 -10.98
CA PRO A 63 -14.53 -20.41 -11.73
C PRO A 63 -13.14 -19.94 -11.29
N ASN A 64 -13.07 -18.75 -10.68
CA ASN A 64 -11.84 -18.18 -10.14
C ASN A 64 -11.67 -18.42 -8.63
N GLY A 65 -12.54 -19.21 -8.00
CA GLY A 65 -12.49 -19.51 -6.57
C GLY A 65 -11.27 -20.35 -6.20
N ARG A 66 -10.99 -20.41 -4.90
CA ARG A 66 -10.05 -21.39 -4.35
C ARG A 66 -10.83 -22.60 -3.88
N ILE A 67 -10.30 -23.79 -4.13
CA ILE A 67 -10.92 -25.05 -3.76
C ILE A 67 -10.03 -25.85 -2.82
N LYS A 68 -10.64 -26.77 -2.08
CA LYS A 68 -9.99 -27.84 -1.32
C LYS A 68 -10.81 -29.11 -1.53
N ILE A 69 -10.15 -30.22 -1.77
CA ILE A 69 -10.78 -31.52 -1.98
C ILE A 69 -10.19 -32.48 -0.94
N VAL A 70 -11.07 -33.16 -0.21
CA VAL A 70 -10.68 -34.10 0.85
C VAL A 70 -11.42 -35.42 0.61
N PRO A 71 -10.71 -36.54 0.43
CA PRO A 71 -11.32 -37.86 0.46
C PRO A 71 -11.55 -38.27 1.93
N ILE A 72 -12.79 -38.61 2.26
CA ILE A 72 -13.22 -39.02 3.61
C ILE A 72 -13.54 -40.50 3.55
N HIS A 73 -12.76 -41.29 4.27
CA HIS A 73 -12.92 -42.75 4.43
C HIS A 73 -12.21 -43.19 5.71
N GLU A 74 -12.63 -44.31 6.33
CA GLU A 74 -12.08 -44.78 7.61
C GLU A 74 -10.59 -45.15 7.52
N ILE A 75 -10.18 -45.78 6.42
CA ILE A 75 -8.77 -46.14 6.12
C ILE A 75 -7.93 -44.90 5.81
N ILE A 76 -8.55 -43.83 5.31
CA ILE A 76 -7.88 -42.59 4.92
C ILE A 76 -7.75 -41.69 6.17
N ILE A 77 -6.80 -41.99 7.05
CA ILE A 77 -6.49 -41.19 8.24
C ILE A 77 -5.81 -39.87 7.79
N THR A 78 -6.61 -38.90 7.36
CA THR A 78 -6.09 -37.64 6.81
C THR A 78 -5.96 -36.55 7.87
N LYS A 79 -4.75 -36.03 8.06
CA LYS A 79 -4.56 -34.72 8.71
C LYS A 79 -5.03 -33.65 7.72
N HIS A 80 -5.99 -32.80 8.11
CA HIS A 80 -6.53 -31.69 7.28
C HIS A 80 -5.46 -30.77 6.65
N LYS A 81 -4.23 -30.76 7.18
CA LYS A 81 -3.07 -29.99 6.68
C LYS A 81 -2.50 -30.51 5.35
N SER A 82 -2.72 -31.77 5.00
CA SER A 82 -2.18 -32.39 3.77
C SER A 82 -2.91 -31.97 2.49
N TRP A 83 -4.09 -31.37 2.62
CA TRP A 83 -4.96 -30.97 1.51
C TRP A 83 -5.09 -29.43 1.46
N PRO A 84 -4.25 -28.73 0.68
CA PRO A 84 -4.18 -27.29 0.70
C PRO A 84 -5.34 -26.64 -0.06
N ILE A 85 -5.79 -25.48 0.43
CA ILE A 85 -6.73 -24.61 -0.29
C ILE A 85 -5.95 -23.82 -1.34
N ARG A 86 -6.18 -24.06 -2.65
CA ARG A 86 -5.48 -23.40 -3.76
C ARG A 86 -6.43 -23.21 -4.96
N THR A 87 -5.93 -22.71 -6.08
CA THR A 87 -6.68 -22.66 -7.35
C THR A 87 -6.92 -24.08 -7.88
N TYR A 88 -7.96 -24.26 -8.69
CA TYR A 88 -8.32 -25.56 -9.27
C TYR A 88 -7.12 -26.26 -9.94
N ASN A 89 -6.43 -25.58 -10.87
CA ASN A 89 -5.31 -26.18 -11.60
C ASN A 89 -4.21 -26.74 -10.67
N THR A 90 -3.93 -26.02 -9.57
CA THR A 90 -2.95 -26.46 -8.58
C THR A 90 -3.47 -27.61 -7.72
N VAL A 91 -4.73 -27.56 -7.28
CA VAL A 91 -5.34 -28.65 -6.50
C VAL A 91 -5.48 -29.91 -7.33
N LYS A 92 -5.88 -29.82 -8.60
CA LYS A 92 -6.00 -30.96 -9.52
C LYS A 92 -4.70 -31.76 -9.56
N LYS A 93 -3.58 -31.10 -9.84
CA LYS A 93 -2.27 -31.77 -9.93
C LYS A 93 -1.90 -32.45 -8.60
N LEU A 94 -1.95 -31.71 -7.50
CA LEU A 94 -1.58 -32.23 -6.18
C LEU A 94 -2.49 -33.36 -5.71
N PHE A 95 -3.79 -33.28 -6.02
CA PHE A 95 -4.78 -34.26 -5.62
C PHE A 95 -4.62 -35.56 -6.40
N MET A 96 -4.46 -35.48 -7.72
CA MET A 96 -4.25 -36.67 -8.56
C MET A 96 -2.98 -37.41 -8.15
N ASP A 97 -1.87 -36.70 -7.92
CA ASP A 97 -0.61 -37.30 -7.44
C ASP A 97 -0.78 -37.99 -6.07
N GLN A 98 -1.62 -37.45 -5.18
CA GLN A 98 -1.88 -38.05 -3.87
C GLN A 98 -2.83 -39.25 -3.96
N MET A 99 -3.87 -39.17 -4.79
CA MET A 99 -4.80 -40.29 -4.99
C MET A 99 -4.13 -41.47 -5.65
N GLU A 100 -3.24 -41.24 -6.61
CA GLU A 100 -2.45 -42.31 -7.23
C GLU A 100 -1.60 -43.05 -6.18
N ARG A 101 -0.94 -42.31 -5.29
CA ARG A 101 -0.20 -42.90 -4.16
C ARG A 101 -1.11 -43.67 -3.21
N LEU A 102 -2.30 -43.15 -2.92
CA LEU A 102 -3.26 -43.78 -2.00
C LEU A 102 -3.84 -45.07 -2.59
N LEU A 103 -4.27 -45.05 -3.85
CA LEU A 103 -4.79 -46.22 -4.55
C LEU A 103 -3.72 -47.30 -4.71
N ASN A 104 -2.46 -46.93 -4.92
CA ASN A 104 -1.35 -47.88 -4.99
C ASN A 104 -0.91 -48.45 -3.62
N SER A 105 -1.28 -47.82 -2.50
CA SER A 105 -0.84 -48.24 -1.16
C SER A 105 -1.93 -48.85 -0.30
N ALA A 106 -3.21 -48.69 -0.67
CA ALA A 106 -4.35 -49.23 0.05
C ALA A 106 -5.10 -50.24 -0.84
N GLU A 107 -4.59 -51.48 -0.90
CA GLU A 107 -5.16 -52.57 -1.71
C GLU A 107 -6.64 -52.86 -1.39
N GLU A 108 -7.11 -52.52 -0.19
CA GLU A 108 -8.50 -52.74 0.28
C GLU A 108 -9.42 -51.51 0.11
N LEU A 109 -8.94 -50.39 -0.43
CA LEU A 109 -9.74 -49.16 -0.52
C LEU A 109 -10.78 -49.26 -1.64
N ASN A 110 -12.04 -49.45 -1.26
CA ASN A 110 -13.17 -49.34 -2.18
C ASN A 110 -13.51 -47.86 -2.46
N LEU A 111 -13.29 -47.41 -3.70
CA LEU A 111 -13.60 -46.04 -4.15
C LEU A 111 -15.08 -45.65 -3.96
N GLU A 112 -16.01 -46.61 -3.97
CA GLU A 112 -17.45 -46.34 -3.79
C GLU A 112 -17.81 -45.92 -2.35
N GLU A 113 -16.96 -46.29 -1.40
CA GLU A 113 -17.12 -45.97 0.03
C GLU A 113 -16.51 -44.60 0.37
N VAL A 114 -15.64 -44.07 -0.49
CA VAL A 114 -15.00 -42.77 -0.30
C VAL A 114 -15.98 -41.63 -0.58
N ILE A 115 -16.09 -40.70 0.37
CA ILE A 115 -16.81 -39.44 0.17
C ILE A 115 -15.82 -38.35 -0.18
N PHE A 116 -15.95 -37.75 -1.36
CA PHE A 116 -15.14 -36.61 -1.76
C PHE A 116 -15.82 -35.31 -1.33
N GLU A 117 -15.27 -34.65 -0.31
CA GLU A 117 -15.71 -33.33 0.13
C GLU A 117 -14.95 -32.26 -0.65
N VAL A 118 -15.67 -31.49 -1.47
CA VAL A 118 -15.16 -30.33 -2.19
C VAL A 118 -15.63 -29.07 -1.48
N THR A 119 -14.68 -28.32 -0.94
CA THR A 119 -14.90 -26.98 -0.37
C THR A 119 -14.51 -25.92 -1.40
N VAL A 120 -15.46 -25.07 -1.78
CA VAL A 120 -15.24 -23.92 -2.65
C VAL A 120 -15.30 -22.65 -1.82
N ILE A 121 -14.21 -21.89 -1.87
CA ILE A 121 -14.10 -20.55 -1.30
C ILE A 121 -14.12 -19.59 -2.48
N PRO A 122 -15.26 -18.92 -2.75
CA PRO A 122 -15.31 -17.87 -3.74
C PRO A 122 -14.24 -16.84 -3.39
N ASN A 123 -13.50 -16.39 -4.40
CA ASN A 123 -12.75 -15.15 -4.22
C ASN A 123 -13.78 -14.09 -3.84
N ARG A 124 -13.56 -13.39 -2.73
CA ARG A 124 -14.34 -12.22 -2.39
C ARG A 124 -14.15 -11.22 -3.53
N LYS A 125 -15.06 -11.22 -4.50
CA LYS A 125 -15.33 -10.02 -5.27
C LYS A 125 -15.85 -9.06 -4.22
N GLY A 126 -15.00 -8.12 -3.78
CA GLY A 126 -15.56 -6.89 -3.24
C GLY A 126 -16.63 -6.45 -4.24
N LYS A 127 -17.77 -5.97 -3.76
CA LYS A 127 -18.55 -5.05 -4.59
C LYS A 127 -17.50 -4.02 -5.04
N GLY A 128 -17.02 -4.11 -6.28
CA GLY A 128 -16.43 -2.94 -6.89
C GLY A 128 -17.44 -1.86 -6.61
N LYS A 129 -17.00 -0.73 -6.03
CA LYS A 129 -17.89 0.40 -5.79
C LYS A 129 -18.73 0.53 -7.06
N ALA A 130 -20.05 0.49 -6.91
CA ALA A 130 -20.94 0.69 -8.06
C ALA A 130 -20.39 1.91 -8.80
N LEU A 131 -20.10 1.74 -10.09
CA LEU A 131 -19.60 2.79 -10.96
C LEU A 131 -20.75 3.76 -11.24
N LYS A 132 -21.11 4.53 -10.21
CA LYS A 132 -21.69 5.83 -10.37
C LYS A 132 -20.77 6.79 -9.62
N ILE A 133 -20.47 7.92 -10.25
CA ILE A 133 -20.03 9.11 -9.55
C ILE A 133 -21.25 9.53 -8.71
N LEU A 134 -21.45 8.87 -7.57
CA LEU A 134 -22.68 8.97 -6.78
C LEU A 134 -22.62 10.10 -5.76
N ASP A 135 -21.43 10.66 -5.54
CA ASP A 135 -21.26 11.87 -4.76
C ASP A 135 -19.82 12.36 -4.92
N VAL A 136 -19.63 13.47 -5.63
CA VAL A 136 -18.28 14.01 -5.87
C VAL A 136 -17.71 14.58 -4.57
N THR A 137 -18.57 15.03 -3.66
CA THR A 137 -18.21 15.59 -2.36
C THR A 137 -17.47 14.61 -1.45
N ASN A 138 -17.68 13.30 -1.64
CA ASN A 138 -17.10 12.25 -0.82
C ASN A 138 -15.87 11.57 -1.47
N LYS A 139 -15.37 12.09 -2.60
CA LYS A 139 -14.21 11.52 -3.29
C LYS A 139 -12.89 12.03 -2.72
N ARG A 140 -12.15 11.14 -2.03
CA ARG A 140 -10.77 11.38 -1.57
C ARG A 140 -9.74 11.71 -2.69
N SER A 141 -10.11 11.50 -3.95
CA SER A 141 -9.28 11.82 -5.11
C SER A 141 -9.37 13.29 -5.53
N ILE A 142 -10.22 14.07 -4.87
CA ILE A 142 -10.42 15.49 -5.08
C ILE A 142 -10.08 16.18 -3.77
N ILE A 143 -9.29 17.24 -3.85
CA ILE A 143 -9.15 18.21 -2.77
C ILE A 143 -10.18 19.29 -3.05
N GLN A 144 -11.20 19.35 -2.20
CA GLN A 144 -12.18 20.41 -2.26
C GLN A 144 -11.59 21.71 -1.75
N ILE A 145 -11.65 22.75 -2.57
CA ILE A 145 -11.19 24.07 -2.19
C ILE A 145 -12.31 24.72 -1.38
N LYS A 146 -11.95 25.13 -0.17
CA LYS A 146 -12.85 25.84 0.72
C LYS A 146 -12.24 27.22 0.94
N ASN A 147 -12.76 28.19 0.22
CA ASN A 147 -12.27 29.56 0.22
C ASN A 147 -13.46 30.52 0.17
N ASP A 148 -13.31 31.66 0.84
CA ASP A 148 -14.28 32.76 0.83
C ASP A 148 -13.90 33.83 -0.22
N ASP A 149 -12.82 33.60 -0.97
CA ASP A 149 -12.35 34.47 -2.05
C ASP A 149 -12.69 33.91 -3.44
N THR A 150 -12.42 34.69 -4.49
CA THR A 150 -12.82 34.38 -5.87
C THR A 150 -11.75 33.63 -6.66
N ILE A 151 -10.61 33.32 -6.03
CA ILE A 151 -9.41 32.74 -6.65
C ILE A 151 -9.33 31.21 -6.54
N CYS A 152 -10.48 30.52 -6.56
CA CYS A 152 -10.51 29.06 -6.47
C CYS A 152 -9.70 28.39 -7.60
N LEU A 153 -9.70 28.97 -8.81
CA LEU A 153 -8.95 28.48 -9.97
C LEU A 153 -7.44 28.42 -9.71
N SER A 154 -6.82 29.54 -9.33
CA SER A 154 -5.38 29.59 -9.07
C SER A 154 -5.01 28.76 -7.85
N ARG A 155 -5.83 28.75 -6.80
CA ARG A 155 -5.69 27.83 -5.65
C ARG A 155 -5.69 26.36 -6.08
N ALA A 156 -6.51 25.98 -7.05
CA ALA A 156 -6.60 24.61 -7.55
C ALA A 156 -5.34 24.17 -8.30
N ILE A 157 -4.63 25.13 -8.90
CA ILE A 157 -3.41 24.90 -9.67
C ILE A 157 -2.19 24.74 -8.75
N VAL A 158 -1.99 25.64 -7.77
CA VAL A 158 -0.74 25.69 -6.99
C VAL A 158 -0.81 24.95 -5.66
N ASP A 159 -1.74 25.32 -4.77
CA ASP A 159 -1.90 24.79 -3.42
C ASP A 159 -3.15 25.43 -2.80
N HIS A 160 -4.14 24.62 -2.45
CA HIS A 160 -5.43 25.13 -1.99
C HIS A 160 -5.35 25.88 -0.66
N TYR A 161 -4.35 25.60 0.19
CA TYR A 161 -4.20 26.27 1.49
C TYR A 161 -3.46 27.61 1.42
N LYS A 162 -2.70 27.90 0.36
CA LYS A 162 -1.78 29.05 0.33
C LYS A 162 -2.30 30.18 -0.55
N LYS A 163 -3.15 31.03 0.03
CA LYS A 163 -3.70 32.25 -0.62
C LYS A 163 -2.63 33.05 -1.36
N ARG A 164 -1.54 33.37 -0.68
CA ARG A 164 -0.45 34.19 -1.22
C ARG A 164 0.20 33.59 -2.46
N VAL A 165 0.36 32.26 -2.52
CA VAL A 165 0.97 31.60 -3.70
C VAL A 165 0.02 31.66 -4.89
N ALA A 166 -1.30 31.61 -4.65
CA ALA A 166 -2.29 31.79 -5.70
C ALA A 166 -2.34 33.25 -6.19
N GLU A 167 -2.22 34.24 -5.31
CA GLU A 167 -2.10 35.66 -5.68
C GLU A 167 -0.81 35.94 -6.47
N ASP A 168 0.33 35.40 -6.02
CA ASP A 168 1.61 35.50 -6.73
C ASP A 168 1.49 34.90 -8.16
N LEU A 169 0.71 33.83 -8.33
CA LEU A 169 0.46 33.24 -9.65
C LEU A 169 -0.31 34.21 -10.56
N HIS A 170 -1.31 34.92 -10.04
CA HIS A 170 -2.04 35.95 -10.81
C HIS A 170 -1.11 37.07 -11.26
N GLU A 171 -0.30 37.60 -10.33
CA GLU A 171 0.65 38.67 -10.61
C GLU A 171 1.68 38.25 -11.69
N GLN A 172 2.26 37.07 -11.55
CA GLN A 172 3.33 36.61 -12.45
C GLN A 172 2.82 36.16 -13.82
N SER A 173 1.60 35.62 -13.89
CA SER A 173 0.99 35.21 -15.16
C SER A 173 0.27 36.36 -15.89
N GLY A 174 0.10 37.51 -15.23
CA GLY A 174 -0.62 38.66 -15.77
C GLY A 174 -2.14 38.46 -15.87
N VAL A 175 -2.70 37.51 -15.11
CA VAL A 175 -4.14 37.23 -15.08
C VAL A 175 -4.79 38.04 -13.97
N GLU A 176 -5.71 38.93 -14.32
CA GLU A 176 -6.47 39.72 -13.36
C GLU A 176 -7.39 38.85 -12.49
N ILE A 177 -7.47 39.17 -11.19
CA ILE A 177 -8.40 38.55 -10.25
C ILE A 177 -9.78 39.19 -10.46
N LYS A 178 -10.75 38.40 -10.93
CA LYS A 178 -12.12 38.86 -11.22
C LYS A 178 -13.01 38.77 -9.98
N GLU A 179 -14.00 39.66 -9.85
CA GLU A 179 -14.96 39.66 -8.73
C GLU A 179 -15.90 38.45 -8.79
N GLU A 180 -16.26 38.00 -9.99
CA GLU A 180 -17.03 36.78 -10.24
C GLU A 180 -16.17 35.51 -10.19
N GLY A 181 -14.85 35.64 -10.06
CA GLY A 181 -13.88 34.56 -10.14
C GLY A 181 -13.41 34.24 -11.56
N ASN A 182 -12.24 33.62 -11.64
CA ASN A 182 -11.62 33.28 -12.92
C ASN A 182 -12.21 32.01 -13.54
N ASN A 183 -12.23 31.96 -14.87
CA ASN A 183 -12.94 30.96 -15.65
C ASN A 183 -11.98 30.16 -16.56
N LEU A 184 -12.54 29.35 -17.46
CA LEU A 184 -11.74 28.49 -18.34
C LEU A 184 -10.84 29.27 -19.32
N ASP A 185 -11.17 30.52 -19.65
CA ASP A 185 -10.37 31.34 -20.58
C ASP A 185 -9.04 31.78 -19.96
N ASP A 186 -9.02 31.93 -18.63
CA ASP A 186 -7.85 32.36 -17.86
C ASP A 186 -6.78 31.25 -17.75
N LEU A 187 -7.19 29.98 -17.94
CA LEU A 187 -6.31 28.81 -17.83
C LEU A 187 -5.11 28.87 -18.75
N LYS A 188 -5.29 29.38 -19.98
CA LYS A 188 -4.22 29.41 -20.98
C LYS A 188 -3.03 30.26 -20.53
N ALA A 189 -3.28 31.36 -19.82
CA ALA A 189 -2.23 32.23 -19.32
C ALA A 189 -1.46 31.55 -18.17
N PHE A 190 -2.16 30.91 -17.24
CA PHE A 190 -1.52 30.11 -16.17
C PHE A 190 -0.71 28.94 -16.73
N GLU A 191 -1.26 28.27 -17.75
CA GLU A 191 -0.64 27.15 -18.43
C GLU A 191 0.71 27.54 -19.04
N ASN A 192 0.72 28.62 -19.82
CA ASN A 192 1.92 29.14 -20.46
C ASN A 192 2.97 29.58 -19.43
N TYR A 193 2.53 30.22 -18.33
CA TYR A 193 3.43 30.70 -17.28
C TYR A 193 4.13 29.53 -16.56
N LEU A 194 3.37 28.48 -16.22
CA LEU A 194 3.87 27.34 -15.46
C LEU A 194 4.52 26.25 -16.34
N ASN A 195 4.33 26.30 -17.66
CA ASN A 195 4.81 25.29 -18.61
C ASN A 195 4.34 23.86 -18.26
N ILE A 196 3.05 23.75 -17.93
CA ILE A 196 2.34 22.50 -17.60
C ILE A 196 1.12 22.37 -18.49
N ARG A 197 0.55 21.19 -18.72
CA ARG A 197 -0.73 21.00 -19.40
C ARG A 197 -1.85 20.90 -18.37
N ILE A 198 -2.87 21.75 -18.45
CA ILE A 198 -4.03 21.71 -17.56
C ILE A 198 -5.17 20.96 -18.23
N ILE A 199 -5.81 20.04 -17.52
CA ILE A 199 -6.96 19.29 -18.02
C ILE A 199 -8.10 19.41 -17.01
N VAL A 200 -9.24 19.96 -17.45
CA VAL A 200 -10.38 20.22 -16.57
C VAL A 200 -11.51 19.26 -16.88
N PHE A 201 -11.90 18.50 -15.87
CA PHE A 201 -13.03 17.59 -15.92
C PHE A 201 -14.29 18.23 -15.36
N THR A 202 -15.46 17.85 -15.87
CA THR A 202 -16.77 18.20 -15.29
C THR A 202 -17.70 16.99 -15.31
N SER A 203 -18.71 17.01 -14.44
CA SER A 203 -19.86 16.09 -14.48
C SER A 203 -21.03 16.65 -15.29
N ASN A 204 -20.98 17.94 -15.65
CA ASN A 204 -22.13 18.66 -16.21
C ASN A 204 -22.18 18.61 -17.75
N SER A 205 -21.18 17.98 -18.39
CA SER A 205 -21.11 17.81 -19.84
C SER A 205 -21.02 16.34 -20.24
N THR A 206 -21.49 16.02 -21.44
CA THR A 206 -21.36 14.69 -22.04
C THR A 206 -19.92 14.32 -22.37
N GLU A 207 -19.07 15.32 -22.61
CA GLU A 207 -17.68 15.14 -23.01
C GLU A 207 -16.72 14.97 -21.82
N TYR A 208 -17.19 15.14 -20.58
CA TYR A 208 -16.45 15.03 -19.31
C TYR A 208 -15.21 15.92 -19.17
N ILE A 209 -14.61 16.40 -20.25
CA ILE A 209 -13.46 17.30 -20.31
C ILE A 209 -13.95 18.60 -20.94
N VAL A 210 -13.80 19.71 -20.23
CA VAL A 210 -14.20 21.06 -20.70
C VAL A 210 -13.02 21.93 -21.08
N TYR A 211 -11.82 21.54 -20.68
CA TYR A 211 -10.58 22.18 -21.10
C TYR A 211 -9.49 21.14 -21.25
N ASN A 212 -8.83 21.15 -22.40
CA ASN A 212 -7.70 20.30 -22.72
C ASN A 212 -6.54 21.18 -23.16
N GLY A 213 -5.61 21.40 -22.24
CA GLY A 213 -4.43 22.21 -22.41
C GLY A 213 -3.50 21.77 -23.55
N ASN A 214 -2.46 22.57 -23.76
CA ASN A 214 -1.44 22.37 -24.78
C ASN A 214 -0.74 21.01 -24.64
N GLU A 215 -0.76 20.23 -25.71
CA GLU A 215 -0.21 18.87 -25.73
C GLU A 215 1.32 18.83 -25.74
N GLU A 216 1.98 19.95 -26.01
CA GLU A 216 3.44 20.07 -26.00
C GLU A 216 4.06 20.04 -24.60
N TYR A 217 3.27 20.35 -23.56
CA TYR A 217 3.75 20.31 -22.18
C TYR A 217 3.73 18.88 -21.61
N ASN A 218 4.87 18.47 -21.04
CA ASN A 218 5.07 17.10 -20.54
C ASN A 218 4.36 16.82 -19.21
N GLU A 219 4.30 17.83 -18.33
CA GLU A 219 3.65 17.71 -17.02
C GLU A 219 2.16 17.98 -17.14
N GLN A 220 1.33 17.16 -16.48
CA GLN A 220 -0.13 17.25 -16.55
C GLN A 220 -0.72 17.41 -15.15
N ILE A 221 -1.60 18.41 -14.98
CA ILE A 221 -2.46 18.53 -13.80
C ILE A 221 -3.92 18.37 -14.19
N TYR A 222 -4.73 17.95 -13.22
CA TYR A 222 -6.14 17.64 -13.42
C TYR A 222 -6.98 18.46 -12.45
N LEU A 223 -7.95 19.21 -12.97
CA LEU A 223 -8.89 20.00 -12.17
C LEU A 223 -10.31 19.46 -12.36
N TYR A 224 -11.18 19.71 -11.38
CA TYR A 224 -12.58 19.40 -11.44
C TYR A 224 -13.40 20.69 -11.36
N TYR A 225 -14.27 20.91 -12.35
CA TYR A 225 -15.12 22.09 -12.46
C TYR A 225 -16.59 21.73 -12.25
N HIS A 226 -17.21 22.35 -11.25
CA HIS A 226 -18.62 22.20 -10.88
C HIS A 226 -19.11 23.47 -10.18
N ASP A 227 -20.37 23.84 -10.40
CA ASP A 227 -21.02 24.98 -9.72
C ASP A 227 -20.17 26.27 -9.69
N GLU A 228 -19.55 26.62 -10.83
CA GLU A 228 -18.64 27.78 -10.99
C GLU A 228 -17.41 27.75 -10.04
N HIS A 229 -17.02 26.56 -9.62
CA HIS A 229 -15.93 26.32 -8.68
C HIS A 229 -14.91 25.30 -9.23
N PHE A 230 -13.64 25.51 -8.90
CA PHE A 230 -12.54 24.63 -9.28
C PHE A 230 -11.96 23.89 -8.08
N ASP A 231 -11.86 22.57 -8.21
CA ASP A 231 -11.20 21.69 -7.26
C ASP A 231 -9.98 20.99 -7.88
N THR A 232 -9.02 20.59 -7.05
CA THR A 232 -7.83 19.85 -7.52
C THR A 232 -8.11 18.34 -7.55
N ILE A 233 -7.88 17.68 -8.68
CA ILE A 233 -7.89 16.21 -8.76
C ILE A 233 -6.48 15.68 -8.47
N THR A 234 -6.28 15.08 -7.30
CA THR A 234 -4.98 14.50 -6.88
C THR A 234 -4.74 13.10 -7.43
N ASN A 235 -5.80 12.38 -7.78
CA ASN A 235 -5.71 11.04 -8.35
C ASN A 235 -6.77 10.81 -9.42
N ILE A 236 -6.36 10.98 -10.69
CA ILE A 236 -7.24 10.83 -11.84
C ILE A 236 -7.88 9.43 -11.95
N THR A 237 -7.17 8.36 -11.58
CA THR A 237 -7.74 7.01 -11.59
C THR A 237 -8.81 6.81 -10.51
N GLY A 238 -8.62 7.43 -9.34
CA GLY A 238 -9.60 7.46 -8.27
C GLY A 238 -10.83 8.33 -8.59
N PHE A 239 -10.60 9.46 -9.28
CA PHE A 239 -11.64 10.34 -9.78
C PHE A 239 -12.57 9.61 -10.75
N LEU A 240 -11.99 8.99 -11.79
CA LEU A 240 -12.73 8.23 -12.80
C LEU A 240 -13.20 6.84 -12.33
N ALA A 241 -12.77 6.39 -11.15
CA ALA A 241 -13.00 5.04 -10.63
C ALA A 241 -12.54 3.93 -11.61
N LYS A 242 -11.37 4.12 -12.22
CA LYS A 242 -10.74 3.17 -13.15
C LYS A 242 -9.43 2.64 -12.59
N ARG A 243 -8.95 1.50 -13.10
CA ARG A 243 -7.67 0.92 -12.64
C ARG A 243 -6.46 1.64 -13.21
N ARG A 244 -6.59 2.16 -14.42
CA ARG A 244 -5.53 2.84 -15.18
C ARG A 244 -6.13 4.02 -15.94
N PHE A 245 -5.27 4.96 -16.31
CA PHE A 245 -5.61 6.15 -17.08
C PHE A 245 -4.57 6.36 -18.18
N CYS A 246 -5.02 6.70 -19.39
CA CYS A 246 -4.14 7.05 -20.49
C CYS A 246 -3.96 8.56 -20.53
N LYS A 247 -2.72 9.04 -20.36
CA LYS A 247 -2.39 10.48 -20.42
C LYS A 247 -2.46 11.08 -21.82
N VAL A 248 -2.48 10.24 -22.86
CA VAL A 248 -2.56 10.65 -24.27
C VAL A 248 -4.02 10.74 -24.70
N CYS A 249 -4.76 9.63 -24.59
CA CYS A 249 -6.18 9.59 -24.99
C CYS A 249 -7.14 10.17 -23.95
N LEU A 250 -6.65 10.52 -22.75
CA LEU A 250 -7.43 11.05 -21.63
C LEU A 250 -8.61 10.18 -21.20
N ILE A 251 -8.49 8.86 -21.34
CA ILE A 251 -9.51 7.89 -20.94
C ILE A 251 -9.03 6.92 -19.86
N GLY A 252 -9.94 6.58 -18.94
CA GLY A 252 -9.69 5.58 -17.91
C GLY A 252 -10.14 4.18 -18.32
N TYR A 253 -9.31 3.16 -18.05
CA TYR A 253 -9.53 1.77 -18.49
C TYR A 253 -9.25 0.76 -17.36
N THR A 254 -9.80 -0.45 -17.49
CA THR A 254 -9.69 -1.51 -16.47
C THR A 254 -8.72 -2.62 -16.85
N GLU A 255 -8.67 -2.97 -18.12
CA GLU A 255 -7.86 -4.10 -18.61
C GLU A 255 -6.84 -3.65 -19.66
N GLN A 256 -7.29 -3.47 -20.90
CA GLN A 256 -6.47 -3.12 -22.04
C GLN A 256 -6.94 -1.80 -22.66
N HIS A 257 -5.99 -1.03 -23.19
CA HIS A 257 -6.24 0.19 -23.94
C HIS A 257 -5.21 0.29 -25.07
N THR A 258 -5.69 0.59 -26.27
CA THR A 258 -4.87 0.84 -27.46
C THR A 258 -5.10 2.29 -27.87
N CYS A 259 -4.06 3.11 -27.83
CA CYS A 259 -4.11 4.49 -28.31
C CYS A 259 -4.24 4.50 -29.84
N LYS A 260 -4.96 5.48 -30.40
CA LYS A 260 -5.12 5.64 -31.85
C LYS A 260 -3.78 5.86 -32.58
N ASP A 261 -2.80 6.46 -31.90
CA ASP A 261 -1.51 6.79 -32.52
C ASP A 261 -0.44 5.70 -32.43
N ASN A 262 -0.77 4.47 -31.97
CA ASN A 262 0.14 3.32 -31.91
C ASN A 262 1.50 3.53 -31.19
N THR A 263 1.80 4.71 -30.64
CA THR A 263 3.12 5.07 -30.11
C THR A 263 3.28 4.83 -28.62
N VAL A 264 2.20 4.58 -27.87
CA VAL A 264 2.32 4.20 -26.45
C VAL A 264 1.38 3.06 -26.12
N THR A 265 1.84 1.84 -26.38
CA THR A 265 1.28 0.66 -25.73
C THR A 265 2.01 0.48 -24.40
N THR A 266 1.33 0.71 -23.28
CA THR A 266 1.70 0.06 -22.01
C THR A 266 1.35 -1.43 -22.06
N ILE A 267 1.81 -2.12 -23.11
CA ILE A 267 1.89 -3.57 -23.21
C ILE A 267 3.37 -3.86 -23.11
N ARG A 268 3.81 -4.42 -21.98
CA ARG A 268 5.10 -5.10 -21.91
C ARG A 268 5.00 -6.33 -22.81
N LYS A 269 5.19 -6.18 -24.13
CA LYS A 269 5.29 -7.33 -25.05
C LYS A 269 6.47 -8.19 -24.57
N GLN A 270 6.19 -9.46 -24.33
CA GLN A 270 7.22 -10.46 -24.04
C GLN A 270 7.80 -10.92 -25.38
N HIS A 271 9.11 -10.82 -25.52
CA HIS A 271 9.86 -11.25 -26.69
C HIS A 271 10.72 -12.46 -26.31
N ILE A 272 10.85 -13.44 -27.20
CA ILE A 272 11.76 -14.58 -27.04
C ILE A 272 12.99 -14.30 -27.91
N CYS A 273 14.19 -14.46 -27.35
CA CYS A 273 15.42 -14.33 -28.12
C CYS A 273 15.74 -15.62 -28.88
N ASP A 274 15.87 -15.57 -30.20
CA ASP A 274 16.16 -16.74 -31.04
C ASP A 274 17.53 -17.38 -30.76
N LYS A 275 18.48 -16.63 -30.19
CA LYS A 275 19.83 -17.13 -29.88
C LYS A 275 19.94 -17.84 -28.53
N CYS A 276 19.15 -17.45 -27.54
CA CYS A 276 19.29 -17.98 -26.16
C CYS A 276 17.97 -18.43 -25.52
N ASN A 277 16.86 -18.38 -26.25
CA ASN A 277 15.50 -18.74 -25.82
C ASN A 277 15.00 -18.04 -24.53
N LYS A 278 15.67 -16.98 -24.07
CA LYS A 278 15.23 -16.20 -22.90
C LYS A 278 14.11 -15.25 -23.29
N THR A 279 13.09 -15.17 -22.44
CA THR A 279 11.98 -14.22 -22.56
C THR A 279 12.34 -12.89 -21.89
N TYR A 280 12.14 -11.77 -22.58
CA TYR A 280 12.37 -10.42 -22.04
C TYR A 280 11.22 -9.47 -22.36
N THR A 281 11.09 -8.40 -21.59
CA THR A 281 10.05 -7.37 -21.76
C THR A 281 10.65 -6.05 -22.26
N GLY A 282 10.08 -5.48 -23.31
CA GLY A 282 10.49 -4.18 -23.88
C GLY A 282 10.89 -4.25 -25.35
N PRO A 283 11.45 -3.18 -25.94
CA PRO A 283 11.75 -3.12 -27.38
C PRO A 283 12.72 -4.23 -27.81
N ILE A 284 12.45 -4.85 -28.97
CA ILE A 284 13.30 -5.87 -29.59
C ILE A 284 14.73 -5.30 -29.72
N GLY A 285 15.71 -6.03 -29.17
CA GLY A 285 17.13 -5.69 -29.30
C GLY A 285 17.71 -4.66 -28.30
N LYS A 286 16.89 -3.91 -27.55
CA LYS A 286 17.41 -2.93 -26.56
C LYS A 286 17.61 -3.49 -25.16
N ASN A 287 16.72 -4.38 -24.70
CA ASN A 287 16.69 -4.84 -23.30
C ASN A 287 17.35 -6.22 -23.08
N HIS A 288 17.90 -6.83 -24.14
CA HIS A 288 18.48 -8.16 -24.09
C HIS A 288 19.82 -8.20 -24.83
N LYS A 289 20.90 -8.54 -24.12
CA LYS A 289 22.16 -8.99 -24.72
C LYS A 289 22.35 -10.49 -24.41
N CYS A 290 22.63 -11.28 -25.45
CA CYS A 290 22.89 -12.71 -25.28
C CYS A 290 24.17 -12.93 -24.46
N GLY A 291 24.15 -13.91 -23.55
CA GLY A 291 25.29 -14.17 -22.66
C GLY A 291 25.32 -13.33 -21.38
N GLU A 292 24.39 -12.40 -21.18
CA GLU A 292 24.25 -11.69 -19.90
C GLU A 292 23.88 -12.66 -18.76
N LYS A 293 24.74 -12.68 -17.73
CA LYS A 293 24.50 -13.27 -16.41
C LYS A 293 24.27 -12.14 -15.41
N ILE A 294 23.54 -12.42 -14.34
CA ILE A 294 23.32 -11.49 -13.23
C ILE A 294 24.10 -12.03 -12.04
N CYS A 295 24.95 -11.20 -11.44
CA CYS A 295 25.60 -11.55 -10.18
C CYS A 295 24.55 -11.61 -9.07
N LEU A 296 24.45 -12.73 -8.35
CA LEU A 296 23.44 -12.89 -7.29
C LEU A 296 23.73 -12.07 -6.03
N ILE A 297 24.91 -11.47 -5.94
CA ILE A 297 25.36 -10.68 -4.80
C ILE A 297 25.15 -9.19 -5.05
N CYS A 298 25.68 -8.63 -6.15
CA CYS A 298 25.56 -7.19 -6.45
C CYS A 298 24.46 -6.84 -7.48
N TYR A 299 23.80 -7.84 -8.05
CA TYR A 299 22.75 -7.75 -9.07
C TYR A 299 23.16 -7.05 -10.38
N GLU A 300 24.47 -6.85 -10.61
CA GLU A 300 24.97 -6.34 -11.89
C GLU A 300 24.94 -7.39 -13.00
N LYS A 301 24.73 -6.90 -14.23
CA LYS A 301 24.78 -7.72 -15.44
C LYS A 301 26.20 -7.77 -16.00
N TYR A 302 26.66 -8.96 -16.37
CA TYR A 302 27.99 -9.16 -16.96
C TYR A 302 27.94 -10.21 -18.09
N THR A 303 28.91 -10.17 -19.01
CA THR A 303 29.07 -11.12 -20.12
C THR A 303 30.36 -11.90 -19.99
N GLU A 304 30.44 -13.13 -20.49
CA GLU A 304 31.65 -13.97 -20.44
C GLU A 304 32.86 -13.37 -21.19
N SER A 305 32.63 -12.38 -22.06
CA SER A 305 33.67 -11.68 -22.82
C SER A 305 34.39 -10.56 -22.06
N ASN A 306 33.90 -10.17 -20.89
CA ASN A 306 34.59 -9.22 -20.02
C ASN A 306 35.11 -10.02 -18.82
N GLU A 307 36.43 -9.97 -18.64
CA GLU A 307 37.20 -10.63 -17.60
C GLU A 307 36.49 -10.58 -16.23
N GLU A 308 36.50 -11.74 -15.55
CA GLU A 308 35.94 -12.06 -14.22
C GLU A 308 35.17 -10.94 -13.50
N HIS A 309 33.85 -11.08 -13.37
CA HIS A 309 33.03 -10.15 -12.57
C HIS A 309 33.51 -10.12 -11.10
N LEU A 310 34.29 -9.10 -10.74
CA LEU A 310 34.72 -8.82 -9.38
C LEU A 310 33.58 -8.12 -8.62
N CYS A 311 32.90 -8.88 -7.77
CA CYS A 311 31.71 -8.43 -7.05
C CYS A 311 32.08 -7.63 -5.78
N TYR A 312 32.19 -6.30 -5.90
CA TYR A 312 32.41 -5.41 -4.76
C TYR A 312 31.09 -5.06 -4.04
N MET A 313 31.12 -4.90 -2.71
CA MET A 313 29.97 -4.48 -1.90
C MET A 313 29.60 -3.03 -2.23
N LYS A 314 28.36 -2.80 -2.69
CA LYS A 314 27.89 -1.45 -3.04
C LYS A 314 27.49 -0.66 -1.80
N PRO A 315 27.83 0.64 -1.71
CA PRO A 315 27.25 1.52 -0.70
C PRO A 315 25.73 1.55 -0.87
N SER A 316 25.00 1.46 0.24
CA SER A 316 23.54 1.57 0.24
C SER A 316 23.11 2.97 -0.17
N VAL A 317 22.27 3.10 -1.21
CA VAL A 317 21.66 4.37 -1.60
C VAL A 317 20.60 4.74 -0.56
N PRO A 318 20.69 5.89 0.14
CA PRO A 318 19.67 6.29 1.09
C PRO A 318 18.36 6.58 0.36
N LYS A 319 17.25 5.94 0.77
CA LYS A 319 15.92 6.27 0.23
C LYS A 319 15.48 7.61 0.80
N GLN A 320 15.21 8.60 -0.06
CA GLN A 320 14.57 9.86 0.37
C GLN A 320 13.15 9.58 0.90
N VAL A 321 12.92 9.81 2.20
CA VAL A 321 11.62 9.60 2.85
C VAL A 321 10.84 10.92 2.89
N LYS A 322 9.70 10.98 2.17
CA LYS A 322 8.93 12.21 1.91
C LYS A 322 8.02 12.71 3.04
N ASN A 323 8.12 12.17 4.25
CA ASN A 323 7.51 12.75 5.47
C ASN A 323 7.87 11.87 6.67
N ASN A 324 8.97 12.18 7.35
CA ASN A 324 9.29 11.54 8.60
C ASN A 324 8.60 12.29 9.73
N LYS A 325 7.34 11.95 10.02
CA LYS A 325 6.71 12.28 11.32
C LYS A 325 7.30 11.42 12.46
N TYR A 326 8.62 11.25 12.45
CA TYR A 326 9.37 10.49 13.42
C TYR A 326 10.29 11.43 14.18
N ILE A 327 10.22 11.37 15.50
CA ILE A 327 11.15 12.09 16.37
C ILE A 327 11.88 11.03 17.18
N TYR A 328 13.20 10.97 17.03
CA TYR A 328 14.04 10.13 17.88
C TYR A 328 14.42 10.92 19.11
N PHE A 329 14.46 10.30 20.28
CA PHE A 329 14.89 10.99 21.49
C PHE A 329 15.62 10.06 22.46
N ASP A 330 16.46 10.65 23.29
CA ASP A 330 17.18 9.95 24.35
C ASP A 330 17.28 10.83 25.59
N PHE A 331 17.17 10.21 26.77
CA PHE A 331 17.29 10.90 28.05
C PHE A 331 18.59 10.51 28.75
N GLU A 332 19.33 11.51 29.20
CA GLU A 332 20.43 11.33 30.12
C GLU A 332 19.96 11.58 31.55
N ALA A 333 20.48 10.77 32.47
CA ALA A 333 20.16 10.85 33.88
C ALA A 333 21.41 10.78 34.75
N ASN A 334 21.48 11.63 35.78
CA ASN A 334 22.49 11.50 36.83
C ASN A 334 22.06 10.37 37.80
N GLN A 335 22.98 9.44 38.08
CA GLN A 335 22.79 8.29 38.97
C GLN A 335 23.56 8.38 40.30
N GLU A 336 24.35 9.43 40.53
CA GLU A 336 25.25 9.58 41.69
C GLU A 336 24.53 9.48 43.05
N THR A 337 23.24 9.85 43.09
CA THR A 337 22.43 9.84 44.31
C THR A 337 21.64 8.53 44.50
N GLY A 338 21.73 7.58 43.57
CA GLY A 338 20.88 6.38 43.53
C GLY A 338 19.43 6.64 43.09
N ILE A 339 19.07 7.92 42.87
CA ILE A 339 17.80 8.35 42.30
C ILE A 339 18.07 8.82 40.87
N HIS A 340 17.36 8.23 39.91
CA HIS A 340 17.46 8.55 38.50
C HIS A 340 16.82 9.92 38.21
N ILE A 341 17.62 10.99 38.17
CA ILE A 341 17.15 12.34 37.86
C ILE A 341 17.59 12.71 36.44
N MET A 342 16.60 12.94 35.57
CA MET A 342 16.85 13.40 34.19
C MET A 342 17.46 14.80 34.21
N ASN A 343 18.65 14.94 33.65
CA ASN A 343 19.36 16.22 33.59
C ASN A 343 19.49 16.75 32.15
N PHE A 344 19.26 15.91 31.14
CA PHE A 344 19.33 16.29 29.74
C PHE A 344 18.49 15.39 28.83
N CYS A 345 17.96 15.95 27.74
CA CYS A 345 17.34 15.18 26.65
C CYS A 345 17.70 15.81 25.31
N ILE A 346 18.03 14.95 24.36
CA ILE A 346 18.09 15.31 22.94
C ILE A 346 16.94 14.59 22.24
N ALA A 347 16.20 15.34 21.44
CA ALA A 347 15.28 14.78 20.45
C ALA A 347 15.61 15.35 19.07
N TYR A 348 15.33 14.63 18.00
CA TYR A 348 15.57 15.13 16.64
C TYR A 348 14.64 14.52 15.61
N ASP A 349 14.31 15.31 14.60
CA ASP A 349 13.67 14.88 13.35
C ASP A 349 14.62 15.19 12.17
N LEU A 350 14.16 15.07 10.93
CA LEU A 350 14.99 15.35 9.75
C LEU A 350 15.37 16.84 9.62
N GLU A 351 14.62 17.74 10.23
CA GLU A 351 14.73 19.18 10.05
C GLU A 351 15.21 19.89 11.31
N ASN A 352 15.05 19.29 12.50
CA ASN A 352 15.23 19.95 13.78
C ASN A 352 15.89 19.05 14.82
N ILE A 353 16.77 19.65 15.63
CA ILE A 353 17.29 19.07 16.88
C ILE A 353 16.71 19.88 18.04
N TYR A 354 16.18 19.18 19.03
CA TYR A 354 15.55 19.72 20.23
C TYR A 354 16.39 19.30 21.44
N CYS A 355 16.75 20.28 22.26
CA CYS A 355 17.61 20.13 23.42
C CYS A 355 16.85 20.60 24.66
N PHE A 356 16.67 19.71 25.63
CA PHE A 356 15.95 19.99 26.86
C PHE A 356 16.91 19.87 28.06
N LYS A 357 17.05 20.97 28.80
CA LYS A 357 17.66 20.99 30.14
C LYS A 357 16.62 21.43 31.18
N ASN A 358 16.99 21.40 32.45
CA ASN A 358 16.10 21.83 33.53
C ASN A 358 15.57 23.26 33.32
N ASN A 359 16.42 24.17 32.84
CA ASN A 359 16.11 25.60 32.82
C ASN A 359 15.71 26.12 31.43
N TYR A 360 15.86 25.33 30.37
CA TYR A 360 15.61 25.79 29.01
C TYR A 360 15.26 24.66 28.03
N VAL A 361 14.60 25.07 26.94
CA VAL A 361 14.42 24.27 25.72
C VAL A 361 15.05 25.04 24.56
N LYS A 362 15.94 24.41 23.80
CA LYS A 362 16.54 24.99 22.58
C LYS A 362 16.22 24.12 21.38
N VAL A 363 15.92 24.76 20.25
CA VAL A 363 15.59 24.09 18.99
C VAL A 363 16.46 24.64 17.88
N PHE A 364 17.15 23.75 17.19
CA PHE A 364 18.08 24.05 16.11
C PHE A 364 17.53 23.46 14.82
N LYS A 365 17.71 24.15 13.68
CA LYS A 365 17.50 23.52 12.38
C LYS A 365 18.70 22.63 12.04
N CYS A 366 18.43 21.41 11.59
CA CYS A 366 19.44 20.47 11.15
C CYS A 366 19.82 20.79 9.70
N ASP A 367 21.01 21.34 9.48
CA ASP A 367 21.58 21.58 8.14
C ASP A 367 22.53 20.43 7.70
N PHE A 368 22.62 19.34 8.48
CA PHE A 368 23.64 18.29 8.29
C PHE A 368 23.13 17.06 7.52
N ASN A 369 24.04 16.50 6.70
CA ASN A 369 23.89 15.19 6.07
C ASN A 369 24.13 14.11 7.15
N ILE A 370 23.06 13.45 7.60
CA ILE A 370 22.97 12.67 8.86
C ILE A 370 23.87 11.40 8.88
N ASP A 371 24.51 11.04 7.77
CA ASP A 371 25.22 9.77 7.63
C ASP A 371 26.55 9.68 8.42
N ASN A 372 27.07 10.77 9.02
CA ASN A 372 28.35 10.78 9.75
C ASN A 372 28.33 11.53 11.11
N LEU A 373 27.18 11.69 11.77
CA LEU A 373 27.13 12.38 13.06
C LEU A 373 27.60 11.48 14.22
N ASN A 374 28.81 11.69 14.70
CA ASN A 374 29.25 11.21 16.00
C ASN A 374 28.72 12.17 17.08
N LEU A 375 27.59 11.83 17.70
CA LEU A 375 26.85 12.69 18.66
C LEU A 375 27.69 13.11 19.88
N LEU A 376 28.77 12.39 20.17
CA LEU A 376 29.73 12.67 21.25
C LEU A 376 30.78 13.73 20.89
N GLU A 377 30.98 14.03 19.60
CA GLU A 377 31.98 15.00 19.10
C GLU A 377 31.35 16.31 18.61
N LEU A 378 30.03 16.47 18.73
CA LEU A 378 29.38 17.75 18.53
C LEU A 378 29.90 18.73 19.59
N ASN A 379 30.86 19.55 19.19
CA ASN A 379 31.32 20.67 19.99
C ASN A 379 30.17 21.68 20.07
N ILE A 380 29.35 21.54 21.11
CA ILE A 380 28.17 22.36 21.35
C ILE A 380 28.55 23.85 21.27
N ASP A 381 29.78 24.20 21.68
CA ASP A 381 30.37 25.55 21.69
C ASP A 381 30.52 26.20 20.29
N ASP A 382 30.72 25.42 19.22
CA ASP A 382 30.85 25.95 17.85
C ASP A 382 29.49 26.28 17.21
N CYS A 383 28.39 25.77 17.80
CA CYS A 383 27.03 26.11 17.39
C CYS A 383 26.48 27.39 18.04
N PHE A 384 27.29 28.12 18.83
CA PHE A 384 26.89 29.34 19.54
C PHE A 384 27.23 30.66 18.82
N SER A 385 27.84 30.64 17.63
CA SER A 385 28.32 31.88 16.99
C SER A 385 27.23 32.76 16.37
N ASP A 386 26.02 32.23 16.12
CA ASP A 386 24.92 33.00 15.51
C ASP A 386 23.72 33.14 16.46
N VAL A 387 23.82 34.14 17.32
CA VAL A 387 22.88 34.49 18.41
C VAL A 387 21.53 35.03 17.88
N GLU A 388 21.32 35.12 16.57
CA GLU A 388 20.12 35.75 15.97
C GLU A 388 18.97 34.77 15.59
N LYS A 389 19.07 33.47 15.90
CA LYS A 389 18.00 32.48 15.59
C LYS A 389 17.23 31.95 16.81
N PHE A 390 17.23 32.66 17.94
CA PHE A 390 16.45 32.25 19.12
C PHE A 390 14.98 32.65 18.98
N LYS A 391 14.08 31.67 18.79
CA LYS A 391 12.62 31.94 18.82
C LYS A 391 11.97 31.80 20.20
N TYR A 392 12.53 31.02 21.13
CA TYR A 392 11.95 30.84 22.47
C TYR A 392 12.99 30.42 23.51
N GLU A 393 13.58 31.36 24.25
CA GLU A 393 14.09 31.08 25.59
C GLU A 393 12.93 31.31 26.56
N THR A 394 12.15 30.27 26.82
CA THR A 394 11.15 30.30 27.90
C THR A 394 11.40 29.10 28.80
N PRO A 395 11.44 29.27 30.13
CA PRO A 395 11.32 28.16 31.05
C PRO A 395 9.89 27.61 30.89
N ILE A 396 9.74 26.53 30.13
CA ILE A 396 8.43 25.92 29.89
C ILE A 396 7.99 25.11 31.13
N GLY A 397 8.94 24.68 31.98
CA GLY A 397 8.73 23.77 33.08
C GLY A 397 9.87 23.71 34.11
N ASN A 398 9.64 22.94 35.18
CA ASN A 398 10.53 22.86 36.36
C ASN A 398 11.57 21.72 36.28
N SER A 399 11.54 20.90 35.23
CA SER A 399 12.46 19.78 35.01
C SER A 399 12.55 19.43 33.51
N VAL A 400 13.57 18.66 33.12
CA VAL A 400 13.75 18.16 31.75
C VAL A 400 12.49 17.46 31.23
N ILE A 401 11.88 16.58 32.02
CA ILE A 401 10.65 15.85 31.64
C ILE A 401 9.48 16.81 31.45
N ASP A 402 9.32 17.80 32.33
CA ASP A 402 8.24 18.78 32.23
C ASP A 402 8.40 19.63 30.95
N ASN A 403 9.63 20.05 30.65
CA ASN A 403 9.97 20.77 29.43
C ASN A 403 9.69 19.93 28.17
N PHE A 404 10.13 18.66 28.15
CA PHE A 404 9.89 17.73 27.03
C PHE A 404 8.38 17.54 26.78
N CYS A 405 7.63 17.18 27.82
CA CYS A 405 6.21 16.86 27.71
C CYS A 405 5.38 18.08 27.32
N LYS A 406 5.61 19.25 27.91
CA LYS A 406 4.88 20.48 27.56
C LYS A 406 5.19 20.95 26.13
N TYR A 407 6.42 20.73 25.65
CA TYR A 407 6.79 21.10 24.29
C TYR A 407 6.12 20.19 23.26
N PHE A 408 6.21 18.88 23.44
CA PHE A 408 5.78 17.90 22.44
C PHE A 408 4.30 17.49 22.52
N ILE A 409 3.66 17.51 23.70
CA ILE A 409 2.25 17.10 23.86
C ILE A 409 1.30 18.25 23.47
N ARG A 410 1.32 18.61 22.18
CA ARG A 410 0.55 19.69 21.54
C ARG A 410 0.06 19.26 20.16
N ASP A 411 -1.00 19.90 19.66
CA ASP A 411 -1.61 19.56 18.36
C ASP A 411 -0.65 19.62 17.17
N LYS A 412 0.43 20.43 17.25
CA LYS A 412 1.50 20.48 16.23
C LYS A 412 2.09 19.08 15.94
N PHE A 413 2.20 18.25 16.96
CA PHE A 413 2.82 16.93 16.88
C PHE A 413 1.79 15.80 16.75
N LYS A 414 0.53 16.12 16.46
CA LYS A 414 -0.49 15.11 16.20
C LYS A 414 -0.07 14.21 15.02
N ASP A 415 -0.24 12.91 15.20
CA ASP A 415 0.19 11.83 14.31
C ASP A 415 1.71 11.62 14.21
N TYR A 416 2.51 12.25 15.06
CA TYR A 416 3.95 11.94 15.16
C TYR A 416 4.18 10.64 15.93
N THR A 417 5.28 9.97 15.58
CA THR A 417 5.80 8.78 16.27
C THR A 417 7.15 9.11 16.90
N PHE A 418 7.20 9.09 18.21
CA PHE A 418 8.41 9.29 19.00
C PHE A 418 9.05 7.94 19.26
N ILE A 419 10.35 7.84 19.01
CA ILE A 419 11.14 6.61 19.14
C ILE A 419 12.27 6.87 20.12
N SER A 420 12.25 6.18 21.25
CA SER A 420 13.34 6.24 22.24
C SER A 420 14.36 5.13 22.03
N HIS A 421 15.62 5.37 22.40
CA HIS A 421 16.68 4.36 22.36
C HIS A 421 16.41 3.19 23.32
N TYR A 422 15.86 3.45 24.51
CA TYR A 422 15.55 2.43 25.51
C TYR A 422 14.18 2.67 26.18
N GLY A 423 13.14 2.79 25.36
CA GLY A 423 11.78 3.08 25.79
C GLY A 423 11.16 2.03 26.70
N LYS A 424 11.35 0.75 26.36
CA LYS A 424 10.75 -0.37 27.11
C LYS A 424 11.22 -0.45 28.55
N GLY A 425 12.48 -0.12 28.80
CA GLY A 425 13.09 -0.26 30.11
C GLY A 425 13.12 1.03 30.92
N TYR A 426 13.14 2.19 30.27
CA TYR A 426 13.40 3.44 30.98
C TYR A 426 12.68 4.67 30.41
N ASP A 427 13.01 5.12 29.19
CA ASP A 427 12.68 6.48 28.70
C ASP A 427 11.18 6.82 28.71
N MET A 428 10.32 5.80 28.58
CA MET A 428 8.87 5.97 28.58
C MET A 428 8.27 6.06 30.00
N GLN A 429 8.96 5.60 31.04
CA GLN A 429 8.47 5.59 32.43
C GLN A 429 8.32 7.00 33.01
N PRO A 430 9.32 7.91 32.90
CA PRO A 430 9.18 9.29 33.37
C PRO A 430 8.09 10.06 32.63
N ILE A 431 7.95 9.81 31.32
CA ILE A 431 6.89 10.41 30.49
C ILE A 431 5.52 9.96 31.00
N LEU A 432 5.32 8.65 31.22
CA LEU A 432 4.07 8.13 31.78
C LEU A 432 3.78 8.72 33.17
N GLY A 433 4.79 8.84 34.03
CA GLY A 433 4.65 9.47 35.35
C GLY A 433 4.17 10.93 35.25
N TRP A 434 4.72 11.69 34.30
CA TRP A 434 4.29 13.07 34.04
C TRP A 434 2.85 13.14 33.52
N ILE A 435 2.46 12.25 32.61
CA ILE A 435 1.11 12.15 32.05
C ILE A 435 0.07 11.89 33.14
N ILE A 436 0.35 10.93 34.03
CA ILE A 436 -0.52 10.57 35.15
C ILE A 436 -0.63 11.74 36.13
N LYS A 437 0.50 12.37 36.49
CA LYS A 437 0.53 13.54 37.39
C LYS A 437 -0.31 14.70 36.87
N ASN A 438 -0.31 14.92 35.56
CA ASN A 438 -1.08 15.98 34.90
C ASN A 438 -2.50 15.55 34.48
N LYS A 439 -2.93 14.35 34.84
CA LYS A 439 -4.28 13.80 34.54
C LYS A 439 -4.62 13.85 33.05
N ILE A 440 -3.65 13.58 32.18
CA ILE A 440 -3.89 13.58 30.72
C ILE A 440 -4.33 12.18 30.29
N GLU A 441 -5.40 12.11 29.49
CA GLU A 441 -5.91 10.85 28.94
C GLU A 441 -4.89 10.21 27.98
N HIS A 442 -4.68 8.90 28.16
CA HIS A 442 -3.67 8.13 27.43
C HIS A 442 -4.05 6.65 27.39
N ASN A 443 -3.48 5.92 26.41
CA ASN A 443 -3.55 4.47 26.33
C ASN A 443 -2.13 3.89 26.36
N ILE A 444 -1.96 2.73 27.00
CA ILE A 444 -0.66 2.06 27.08
C ILE A 444 -0.76 0.61 26.62
N ILE A 445 0.35 0.08 26.11
CA ILE A 445 0.58 -1.36 25.97
C ILE A 445 1.84 -1.69 26.75
N SER A 446 1.78 -2.72 27.59
CA SER A 446 2.89 -3.16 28.42
C SER A 446 3.11 -4.68 28.31
N SER A 447 4.33 -5.11 28.62
CA SER A 447 4.69 -6.51 28.84
C SER A 447 5.31 -6.61 30.23
N GLY A 448 4.48 -6.93 31.23
CA GLY A 448 4.84 -6.78 32.64
C GLY A 448 5.09 -5.32 33.00
N LEU A 449 6.24 -5.03 33.62
CA LEU A 449 6.66 -3.66 33.98
C LEU A 449 7.22 -2.85 32.80
N LYS A 450 7.46 -3.49 31.64
CA LYS A 450 8.04 -2.82 30.47
C LYS A 450 6.97 -2.17 29.61
N LEU A 451 7.14 -0.91 29.26
CA LEU A 451 6.20 -0.14 28.43
C LEU A 451 6.55 -0.31 26.95
N THR A 452 5.71 -0.97 26.17
CA THR A 452 5.96 -1.17 24.74
C THR A 452 5.38 -0.06 23.88
N PHE A 453 4.36 0.64 24.38
CA PHE A 453 3.67 1.69 23.65
C PHE A 453 2.93 2.65 24.58
N ILE A 454 2.94 3.95 24.25
CA ILE A 454 2.04 4.97 24.83
C ILE A 454 1.38 5.73 23.68
N PHE A 455 0.08 5.94 23.78
CA PHE A 455 -0.68 6.82 22.90
C PHE A 455 -1.31 7.95 23.71
N ILE A 456 -1.01 9.19 23.33
CA ILE A 456 -1.45 10.39 24.07
C ILE A 456 -1.72 11.55 23.10
N LYS A 457 -2.91 12.15 23.14
CA LYS A 457 -3.31 13.28 22.29
C LYS A 457 -2.96 13.12 20.78
N GLY A 458 -3.07 11.90 20.25
CA GLY A 458 -2.72 11.61 18.85
C GLY A 458 -1.23 11.42 18.57
N ILE A 459 -0.38 11.41 19.59
CA ILE A 459 1.06 11.12 19.51
C ILE A 459 1.28 9.65 19.88
N ASN A 460 2.17 8.99 19.14
CA ASN A 460 2.60 7.62 19.39
C ASN A 460 4.00 7.63 20.02
N LEU A 461 4.22 6.99 21.16
CA LEU A 461 5.56 6.74 21.71
C LEU A 461 5.87 5.25 21.63
N LYS A 462 7.05 4.92 21.09
CA LYS A 462 7.52 3.55 20.85
C LYS A 462 8.97 3.41 21.27
N ASP A 463 9.30 2.20 21.67
CA ASP A 463 10.68 1.70 21.73
C ASP A 463 11.19 1.42 20.31
N SER A 464 12.48 1.65 20.06
CA SER A 464 13.12 1.43 18.74
C SER A 464 13.02 0.01 18.19
#